data_AF-A0A9X8R7S6-F1
#
_entry.id   AF-A0A9X8R7S6-F1
#
_cell.length_a   1.000
_cell.length_b   1.000
_cell.length_c   1.000
_cell.angle_alpha   90.00
_cell.angle_beta   90.00
_cell.angle_gamma   90.00
#
_symmetry.space_group_name_H-M   'P 1'
#
loop_
_entity.id
_entity.type
_entity.pdbx_description
1 polymer ?
#
loop_
_entity_poly.entity_id
_entity_poly.type
_entity_poly.pdbx_seq_one_letter_code
_entity_poly.pdbx_strand_id
1 'polypeptide(L)'
;MSAQKPVFNISDWIKTQHCYDIGKKPIEIYVFVDPLCPECWGLEPIIRKLQMEYGQLFSLRHVLSGKIDSLNMGKNKNYENIAQVWEKTASRSGMSCDGSLWSENPISSPYTASIAIKAAELQGRKLAIRFLRQLQEYVFIGKKDISNIDVLTECAKMVGLDVEEFLYDINSSSAAKGFQCDMKITSEMEVTEIPSLVFFNQNIEEEGIKVSGVYSYEVYVQILEDMLNGLPAPAKPPSLEEFLRCFKLVATKEIETVYNMNKNNVELEMKKLVLKQLAEKIPAKYGTFWRYTKKQS
;
A
#
# COMPACT_ATOMS: atom_id res chain seq x y z
N MET A 1 -27.93 27.86 -16.85
CA MET A 1 -26.81 27.22 -17.57
C MET A 1 -26.36 26.04 -16.75
N SER A 2 -26.48 24.83 -17.29
CA SER A 2 -26.16 23.59 -16.57
C SER A 2 -24.65 23.54 -16.29
N ALA A 3 -24.26 23.70 -15.02
CA ALA A 3 -22.90 23.44 -14.60
C ALA A 3 -22.64 21.94 -14.78
N GLN A 4 -21.91 21.58 -15.84
CA GLN A 4 -21.40 20.24 -16.03
C GLN A 4 -20.63 19.84 -14.76
N LYS A 5 -21.12 18.81 -14.08
CA LYS A 5 -20.44 18.23 -12.92
C LYS A 5 -19.05 17.77 -13.37
N PRO A 6 -17.98 18.04 -12.59
CA PRO A 6 -16.65 17.58 -12.94
C PRO A 6 -16.65 16.05 -13.03
N VAL A 7 -16.31 15.54 -14.22
CA VAL A 7 -16.10 14.10 -14.45
C VAL A 7 -14.73 13.77 -13.88
N PHE A 8 -14.66 12.81 -12.96
CA PHE A 8 -13.40 12.31 -12.44
C PHE A 8 -12.59 11.73 -13.60
N ASN A 9 -11.50 12.40 -13.99
CA ASN A 9 -10.60 11.90 -15.03
C ASN A 9 -9.51 11.08 -14.36
N ILE A 10 -9.57 9.76 -14.55
CA ILE A 10 -8.59 8.85 -13.95
C ILE A 10 -7.16 9.13 -14.42
N SER A 11 -6.99 9.68 -15.62
CA SER A 11 -5.68 10.09 -16.14
C SER A 11 -5.13 11.28 -15.34
N ASP A 12 -5.99 12.21 -14.97
CA ASP A 12 -5.61 13.37 -14.16
C ASP A 12 -5.45 12.98 -12.69
N TRP A 13 -6.28 12.07 -12.16
CA TRP A 13 -6.08 11.50 -10.83
C TRP A 13 -4.79 10.69 -10.72
N ILE A 14 -4.51 9.81 -11.70
CA ILE A 14 -3.23 9.12 -11.84
C ILE A 14 -2.11 10.16 -11.93
N LYS A 15 -2.24 11.23 -12.74
CA LYS A 15 -1.28 12.35 -12.79
C LYS A 15 -1.21 13.19 -11.51
N THR A 16 -2.21 13.14 -10.62
CA THR A 16 -2.14 13.80 -9.30
C THR A 16 -1.59 12.88 -8.21
N GLN A 17 -1.58 11.56 -8.47
CA GLN A 17 -0.67 10.59 -7.85
C GLN A 17 0.74 10.65 -8.47
N HIS A 18 0.89 11.22 -9.67
CA HIS A 18 2.20 11.63 -10.12
C HIS A 18 2.59 12.80 -9.24
N CYS A 19 3.70 12.67 -8.51
CA CYS A 19 4.32 13.76 -7.76
C CYS A 19 4.70 14.91 -8.72
N TYR A 20 3.72 15.66 -9.19
CA TYR A 20 3.92 17.03 -9.62
C TYR A 20 3.81 17.84 -8.32
N ASP A 21 4.98 18.33 -7.91
CA ASP A 21 5.19 19.27 -6.81
C ASP A 21 5.07 18.68 -5.38
N ILE A 22 6.10 17.93 -4.99
CA ILE A 22 6.55 17.92 -3.59
C ILE A 22 6.82 19.40 -3.24
N GLY A 23 5.91 20.02 -2.48
CA GLY A 23 5.96 21.44 -2.12
C GLY A 23 4.74 22.29 -2.48
N LYS A 24 3.72 21.80 -3.20
CA LYS A 24 2.48 22.58 -3.47
C LYS A 24 1.26 22.18 -2.65
N LYS A 25 1.20 20.93 -2.17
CA LYS A 25 0.03 20.46 -1.40
C LYS A 25 0.18 20.90 0.07
N PRO A 26 -0.93 21.27 0.75
CA PRO A 26 -0.87 21.83 2.09
C PRO A 26 -0.44 20.84 3.18
N ILE A 27 -0.56 19.53 2.93
CA ILE A 27 -0.18 18.47 3.88
C ILE A 27 0.85 17.51 3.26
N GLU A 28 1.82 17.08 4.07
CA GLU A 28 2.70 15.94 3.78
C GLU A 28 2.43 14.83 4.80
N ILE A 29 2.21 13.61 4.33
CA ILE A 29 1.95 12.45 5.19
C ILE A 29 3.05 11.43 4.99
N TYR A 30 3.74 11.09 6.07
CA TYR A 30 4.72 10.02 6.13
C TYR A 30 4.02 8.76 6.59
N VAL A 31 3.98 7.73 5.75
CA VAL A 31 3.37 6.42 6.04
C VAL A 31 4.48 5.43 6.34
N PHE A 32 4.63 5.08 7.62
CA PHE A 32 5.63 4.14 8.11
C PHE A 32 5.12 2.72 7.98
N VAL A 33 5.78 1.90 7.17
CA VAL A 33 5.33 0.56 6.80
C VAL A 33 6.47 -0.45 6.78
N ASP A 34 6.13 -1.72 6.97
CA ASP A 34 7.01 -2.86 6.71
C ASP A 34 6.32 -3.74 5.65
N PRO A 35 7.02 -4.18 4.58
CA PRO A 35 6.44 -5.05 3.55
C PRO A 35 5.86 -6.35 4.08
N LEU A 36 6.31 -6.84 5.24
CA LEU A 36 5.86 -8.08 5.87
C LEU A 36 4.82 -7.87 6.98
N CYS A 37 4.42 -6.64 7.25
CA CYS A 37 3.44 -6.34 8.29
C CYS A 37 2.00 -6.45 7.76
N PRO A 38 1.17 -7.41 8.25
CA PRO A 38 -0.22 -7.54 7.81
C PRO A 38 -1.10 -6.36 8.18
N GLU A 39 -0.77 -5.62 9.24
CA GLU A 39 -1.49 -4.41 9.61
C GLU A 39 -1.24 -3.28 8.60
N CYS A 40 -0.02 -3.17 8.07
CA CYS A 40 0.29 -2.25 6.98
C CYS A 40 -0.48 -2.61 5.71
N TRP A 41 -0.61 -3.91 5.41
CA TRP A 41 -1.46 -4.41 4.33
C TRP A 41 -2.95 -4.10 4.56
N GLY A 42 -3.41 -4.20 5.81
CA GLY A 42 -4.77 -3.86 6.26
C GLY A 42 -5.11 -2.37 6.15
N LEU A 43 -4.11 -1.49 6.12
CA LEU A 43 -4.28 -0.04 6.01
C LEU A 43 -4.58 0.42 4.56
N GLU A 44 -4.26 -0.40 3.57
CA GLU A 44 -4.38 -0.07 2.16
C GLU A 44 -5.78 0.41 1.70
N PRO A 45 -6.91 -0.21 2.13
CA PRO A 45 -8.25 0.31 1.80
C PRO A 45 -8.46 1.78 2.23
N ILE A 46 -7.92 2.15 3.38
CA ILE A 46 -8.04 3.50 3.96
C ILE A 46 -7.18 4.47 3.14
N ILE A 47 -5.91 4.11 2.87
CA ILE A 47 -5.01 4.95 2.06
C ILE A 47 -5.58 5.19 0.67
N ARG A 48 -6.10 4.14 0.01
CA ARG A 48 -6.72 4.28 -1.32
C ARG A 48 -7.91 5.22 -1.29
N LYS A 49 -8.79 5.10 -0.30
CA LYS A 49 -9.94 5.98 -0.16
C LYS A 49 -9.52 7.43 0.11
N LEU A 50 -8.61 7.66 1.04
CA LEU A 50 -8.06 8.99 1.33
C LEU A 50 -7.46 9.62 0.07
N GLN A 51 -6.68 8.87 -0.71
CA GLN A 51 -6.09 9.36 -1.96
C GLN A 51 -7.12 9.68 -3.04
N MET A 52 -8.25 8.98 -3.07
CA MET A 52 -9.33 9.28 -4.02
C MET A 52 -10.13 10.50 -3.62
N GLU A 53 -10.52 10.60 -2.35
CA GLU A 53 -11.39 11.67 -1.87
C GLU A 53 -10.62 12.98 -1.66
N TYR A 54 -9.40 12.91 -1.15
CA TYR A 54 -8.63 14.05 -0.65
C TYR A 54 -7.18 14.13 -1.17
N GLY A 55 -6.79 13.26 -2.10
CA GLY A 55 -5.40 13.18 -2.59
C GLY A 55 -4.85 14.45 -3.23
N GLN A 56 -5.67 15.46 -3.52
CA GLN A 56 -5.20 16.79 -3.97
C GLN A 56 -4.63 17.64 -2.83
N LEU A 57 -4.99 17.34 -1.57
CA LEU A 57 -4.63 18.12 -0.39
C LEU A 57 -3.33 17.64 0.25
N PHE A 58 -2.89 16.42 -0.05
CA PHE A 58 -1.69 15.86 0.56
C PHE A 58 -0.79 15.10 -0.42
N SER A 59 0.47 15.00 -0.03
CA SER A 59 1.42 14.05 -0.61
C SER A 59 1.66 12.89 0.37
N LEU A 60 1.86 11.68 -0.16
CA LEU A 60 2.24 10.51 0.66
C LEU A 60 3.69 10.16 0.40
N ARG A 61 4.44 9.96 1.49
CA ARG A 61 5.78 9.39 1.46
C ARG A 61 5.79 8.11 2.28
N HIS A 62 6.06 7.00 1.61
CA HIS A 62 6.24 5.73 2.31
C HIS A 62 7.65 5.68 2.89
N VAL A 63 7.74 5.38 4.18
CA VAL A 63 9.01 5.18 4.89
C VAL A 63 9.04 3.73 5.36
N LEU A 64 10.04 2.99 4.90
CA LEU A 64 10.24 1.61 5.30
C LEU A 64 10.79 1.58 6.72
N SER A 65 9.98 1.08 7.63
CA SER A 65 10.39 0.81 8.99
C SER A 65 10.51 -0.71 9.17
N GLY A 66 11.50 -1.13 9.94
CA GLY A 66 11.71 -2.52 10.28
C GLY A 66 12.28 -2.59 11.68
N LYS A 67 11.81 -3.51 12.52
CA LYS A 67 12.40 -3.69 13.85
C LYS A 67 13.81 -4.26 13.69
N ILE A 68 14.80 -3.60 14.28
CA ILE A 68 16.17 -4.13 14.38
C ILE A 68 16.16 -5.47 15.13
N ASP A 69 15.24 -5.66 16.08
CA ASP A 69 15.16 -6.92 16.84
C ASP A 69 14.71 -8.12 15.99
N SER A 70 13.96 -7.89 14.90
CA SER A 70 13.70 -8.93 13.89
C SER A 70 14.95 -9.31 13.07
N LEU A 71 16.05 -8.55 13.14
CA LEU A 71 17.33 -8.86 12.49
C LEU A 71 18.08 -9.99 13.20
N ASN A 72 17.82 -10.18 14.49
CA ASN A 72 18.40 -11.23 15.34
C ASN A 72 17.39 -12.36 15.62
N MET A 73 16.53 -12.69 14.66
CA MET A 73 15.79 -13.95 14.71
C MET A 73 16.77 -15.12 14.52
N GLY A 74 17.49 -15.44 15.60
CA GLY A 74 18.29 -16.65 15.75
C GLY A 74 17.44 -17.91 15.60
N LYS A 75 18.09 -19.06 15.77
CA LYS A 75 17.61 -20.43 15.45
C LYS A 75 16.24 -20.86 16.02
N ASN A 76 15.58 -20.08 16.86
CA ASN A 76 14.24 -20.34 17.40
C ASN A 76 13.20 -19.41 16.77
N LYS A 77 12.85 -19.64 15.51
CA LYS A 77 11.79 -18.90 14.83
C LYS A 77 10.42 -19.44 15.28
N ASN A 78 9.67 -18.64 16.05
CA ASN A 78 8.29 -18.99 16.41
C ASN A 78 7.33 -18.65 15.25
N TYR A 79 7.48 -19.40 14.16
CA TYR A 79 6.67 -19.27 12.96
C TYR A 79 5.17 -19.47 13.22
N GLU A 80 4.82 -20.33 14.17
CA GLU A 80 3.43 -20.58 14.57
C GLU A 80 2.78 -19.30 15.11
N ASN A 81 3.46 -18.58 15.99
CA ASN A 81 2.94 -17.31 16.52
C ASN A 81 2.80 -16.25 15.41
N ILE A 82 3.77 -16.15 14.50
CA ILE A 82 3.68 -15.20 13.38
C ILE A 82 2.48 -15.54 12.49
N ALA A 83 2.31 -16.84 12.16
CA ALA A 83 1.15 -17.31 11.41
C ALA A 83 -0.16 -16.97 12.12
N GLN A 84 -0.28 -17.24 13.42
CA GLN A 84 -1.49 -16.89 14.19
C GLN A 84 -1.80 -15.39 14.19
N VAL A 85 -0.78 -14.54 14.30
CA VAL A 85 -0.93 -13.08 14.20
C VAL A 85 -1.46 -12.69 12.81
N TRP A 86 -0.91 -13.26 11.74
CA TRP A 86 -1.38 -13.02 10.37
C TRP A 86 -2.85 -13.40 10.20
N GLU A 87 -3.23 -14.61 10.62
CA GLU A 87 -4.62 -15.10 10.53
C GLU A 87 -5.59 -14.20 11.29
N LYS A 88 -5.21 -13.77 12.50
CA LYS A 88 -6.02 -12.85 13.32
C LYS A 88 -6.17 -11.48 12.64
N THR A 89 -5.09 -10.94 12.09
CA THR A 89 -5.12 -9.66 11.36
C THR A 89 -5.93 -9.76 10.07
N ALA A 90 -5.83 -10.85 9.31
CA ALA A 90 -6.63 -11.07 8.11
C ALA A 90 -8.13 -11.08 8.44
N SER A 91 -8.51 -11.82 9.50
CA SER A 91 -9.89 -11.92 9.95
C SER A 91 -10.45 -10.56 10.42
N ARG A 92 -9.62 -9.70 11.03
CA ARG A 92 -10.05 -8.40 11.56
C ARG A 92 -10.09 -7.31 10.50
N SER A 93 -9.04 -7.22 9.67
CA SER A 93 -8.90 -6.17 8.65
C SER A 93 -9.77 -6.42 7.42
N GLY A 94 -10.07 -7.68 7.11
CA GLY A 94 -10.70 -8.09 5.85
C GLY A 94 -9.75 -8.12 4.65
N MET A 95 -8.47 -7.80 4.85
CA MET A 95 -7.42 -7.94 3.85
C MET A 95 -6.72 -9.28 4.07
N SER A 96 -6.82 -10.19 3.09
CA SER A 96 -6.28 -11.54 3.25
C SER A 96 -4.76 -11.52 3.41
N CYS A 97 -4.28 -12.25 4.42
CA CYS A 97 -2.93 -12.78 4.49
C CYS A 97 -3.00 -14.24 4.96
N ASP A 98 -2.21 -15.11 4.35
CA ASP A 98 -2.21 -16.54 4.67
C ASP A 98 -0.96 -16.92 5.48
N GLY A 99 -1.15 -17.17 6.77
CA GLY A 99 -0.10 -17.57 7.70
C GLY A 99 0.52 -18.92 7.38
N SER A 100 -0.10 -19.76 6.55
CA SER A 100 0.49 -21.06 6.11
C SER A 100 1.80 -20.88 5.34
N LEU A 101 2.08 -19.68 4.83
CA LEU A 101 3.39 -19.29 4.29
C LEU A 101 4.53 -19.69 5.24
N TRP A 102 4.38 -19.44 6.54
CA TRP A 102 5.45 -19.66 7.52
C TRP A 102 5.75 -21.14 7.78
N SER A 103 4.83 -22.04 7.43
CA SER A 103 5.05 -23.49 7.46
C SER A 103 5.50 -24.05 6.11
N GLU A 104 5.00 -23.51 5.00
CA GLU A 104 5.20 -24.06 3.65
C GLU A 104 6.44 -23.48 2.95
N ASN A 105 6.64 -22.17 3.04
CA ASN A 105 7.67 -21.44 2.31
C ASN A 105 8.11 -20.19 3.11
N PRO A 106 8.68 -20.37 4.32
CA PRO A 106 8.96 -19.27 5.23
C PRO A 106 9.97 -18.28 4.66
N ILE A 107 9.79 -16.99 4.98
CA ILE A 107 10.71 -15.95 4.54
C ILE A 107 12.06 -16.12 5.22
N SER A 108 13.10 -16.26 4.40
CA SER A 108 14.45 -16.54 4.89
C SER A 108 15.15 -15.28 5.42
N SER A 109 15.03 -14.17 4.69
CA SER A 109 15.74 -12.91 4.96
C SER A 109 14.84 -11.68 4.78
N PRO A 110 14.11 -11.26 5.83
CA PRO A 110 13.14 -10.16 5.79
C PRO A 110 13.67 -8.83 5.24
N TYR A 111 14.92 -8.46 5.56
CA TYR A 111 15.48 -7.17 5.14
C TYR A 111 15.69 -7.07 3.63
N THR A 112 15.84 -8.20 2.94
CA THR A 112 16.03 -8.24 1.48
C THR A 112 14.87 -7.57 0.76
N ALA A 113 13.64 -7.74 1.25
CA ALA A 113 12.46 -7.08 0.70
C ALA A 113 12.56 -5.54 0.83
N SER A 114 13.00 -5.04 1.99
CA SER A 114 13.17 -3.61 2.22
C SER A 114 14.28 -3.01 1.34
N ILE A 115 15.41 -3.72 1.19
CA ILE A 115 16.48 -3.30 0.28
C ILE A 115 16.00 -3.31 -1.18
N ALA A 116 15.26 -4.34 -1.59
CA ALA A 116 14.68 -4.44 -2.93
C ALA A 116 13.74 -3.27 -3.23
N ILE A 117 12.89 -2.87 -2.28
CA ILE A 117 12.02 -1.69 -2.44
C ILE A 117 12.87 -0.42 -2.61
N LYS A 118 13.99 -0.30 -1.89
CA LYS A 118 14.90 0.85 -2.03
C LYS A 118 15.65 0.85 -3.36
N ALA A 119 16.03 -0.32 -3.87
CA ALA A 119 16.57 -0.45 -5.23
C ALA A 119 15.54 0.00 -6.28
N ALA A 120 14.28 -0.46 -6.15
CA ALA A 120 13.19 0.01 -7.01
C ALA A 120 12.95 1.53 -6.91
N GLU A 121 13.21 2.13 -5.74
CA GLU A 121 13.06 3.57 -5.52
C GLU A 121 14.11 4.42 -6.24
N LEU A 122 15.29 3.87 -6.52
CA LEU A 122 16.32 4.54 -7.31
C LEU A 122 15.85 4.81 -8.75
N GLN A 123 15.00 3.94 -9.30
CA GLN A 123 14.33 4.13 -10.60
C GLN A 123 13.04 4.98 -10.50
N GLY A 124 12.67 5.40 -9.30
CA GLY A 124 11.59 6.35 -9.05
C GLY A 124 10.54 5.87 -8.03
N ARG A 125 10.12 6.79 -7.15
CA ARG A 125 9.18 6.53 -6.05
C ARG A 125 7.87 5.84 -6.47
N LYS A 126 7.35 6.14 -7.66
CA LYS A 126 6.10 5.53 -8.15
C LYS A 126 6.29 4.05 -8.48
N LEU A 127 7.41 3.69 -9.09
CA LEU A 127 7.73 2.31 -9.39
C LEU A 127 8.00 1.56 -8.09
N ALA A 128 8.67 2.18 -7.10
CA ALA A 128 8.82 1.59 -5.77
C ALA A 128 7.50 1.31 -5.05
N ILE A 129 6.53 2.22 -5.09
CA ILE A 129 5.20 1.98 -4.47
C ILE A 129 4.47 0.85 -5.18
N ARG A 130 4.53 0.78 -6.51
CA ARG A 130 3.98 -0.35 -7.28
C ARG A 130 4.69 -1.66 -6.94
N PHE A 131 6.01 -1.62 -6.79
CA PHE A 131 6.84 -2.76 -6.41
C PHE A 131 6.50 -3.25 -5.00
N LEU A 132 6.37 -2.35 -4.02
CA LEU A 132 5.91 -2.66 -2.67
C LEU A 132 4.54 -3.36 -2.70
N ARG A 133 3.57 -2.80 -3.44
CA ARG A 133 2.25 -3.42 -3.61
C ARG A 133 2.36 -4.82 -4.22
N GLN A 134 3.17 -4.99 -5.26
CA GLN A 134 3.39 -6.27 -5.93
C GLN A 134 3.99 -7.32 -4.97
N LEU A 135 4.97 -6.92 -4.16
CA LEU A 135 5.55 -7.78 -3.13
C LEU A 135 4.53 -8.20 -2.08
N GLN A 136 3.70 -7.26 -1.61
CA GLN A 136 2.64 -7.53 -0.63
C GLN A 136 1.61 -8.53 -1.18
N GLU A 137 1.22 -8.40 -2.45
CA GLU A 137 0.36 -9.38 -3.11
C GLU A 137 1.02 -10.77 -3.18
N TYR A 138 2.32 -10.82 -3.50
CA TYR A 138 3.06 -12.08 -3.60
C TYR A 138 3.21 -12.78 -2.25
N VAL A 139 3.49 -12.03 -1.18
CA VAL A 139 3.68 -12.62 0.15
C VAL A 139 2.35 -12.99 0.82
N PHE A 140 1.35 -12.08 0.81
CA PHE A 140 0.12 -12.28 1.57
C PHE A 140 -0.92 -13.13 0.84
N ILE A 141 -0.91 -13.12 -0.50
CA ILE A 141 -1.87 -13.87 -1.33
C ILE A 141 -1.17 -15.03 -2.04
N GLY A 142 -0.03 -14.77 -2.68
CA GLY A 142 0.71 -15.75 -3.47
C GLY A 142 1.55 -16.74 -2.66
N LYS A 143 1.70 -16.53 -1.35
CA LYS A 143 2.58 -17.29 -0.45
C LYS A 143 4.00 -17.47 -0.99
N LYS A 144 4.54 -16.41 -1.60
CA LYS A 144 5.90 -16.39 -2.14
C LYS A 144 6.88 -15.85 -1.10
N ASP A 145 8.07 -16.42 -1.07
CA ASP A 145 9.19 -15.89 -0.28
C ASP A 145 9.75 -14.65 -1.00
N ILE A 146 9.39 -13.46 -0.50
CA ILE A 146 9.86 -12.17 -1.01
C ILE A 146 11.30 -11.83 -0.60
N SER A 147 12.05 -12.78 -0.06
CA SER A 147 13.51 -12.69 0.06
C SER A 147 14.25 -13.43 -1.06
N ASN A 148 13.54 -14.20 -1.89
CA ASN A 148 14.11 -14.90 -3.04
C ASN A 148 14.32 -13.93 -4.22
N ILE A 149 15.53 -13.90 -4.78
CA ILE A 149 15.89 -13.01 -5.89
C ILE A 149 15.04 -13.24 -7.14
N ASP A 150 14.64 -14.48 -7.46
CA ASP A 150 13.81 -14.80 -8.62
C ASP A 150 12.41 -14.18 -8.45
N VAL A 151 11.86 -14.24 -7.23
CA VAL A 151 10.58 -13.62 -6.87
C VAL A 151 10.66 -12.09 -6.97
N LEU A 152 11.74 -11.50 -6.47
CA LEU A 152 11.99 -10.05 -6.54
C LEU A 152 12.14 -9.59 -8.00
N THR A 153 12.85 -10.35 -8.82
CA THR A 153 13.05 -10.11 -10.25
C THR A 153 11.74 -10.17 -11.02
N GLU A 154 10.89 -11.16 -10.72
CA GLU A 154 9.55 -11.27 -11.30
C GLU A 154 8.69 -10.06 -10.95
N CYS A 155 8.69 -9.63 -9.68
CA CYS A 155 7.98 -8.42 -9.25
C CYS A 155 8.49 -7.17 -9.98
N ALA A 156 9.80 -7.03 -10.14
CA ALA A 156 10.42 -5.90 -10.82
C ALA A 156 9.98 -5.81 -12.28
N LYS A 157 9.99 -6.95 -12.98
CA LYS A 157 9.50 -7.07 -14.36
C LYS A 157 8.01 -6.72 -14.46
N MET A 158 7.18 -7.20 -13.54
CA MET A 158 5.74 -6.97 -13.55
C MET A 158 5.35 -5.50 -13.39
N VAL A 159 6.11 -4.74 -12.59
CA VAL A 159 5.84 -3.31 -12.37
C VAL A 159 6.54 -2.40 -13.38
N GLY A 160 7.38 -2.96 -14.26
CA GLY A 160 8.05 -2.25 -15.35
C GLY A 160 9.35 -1.54 -14.94
N LEU A 161 10.08 -2.07 -13.95
CA LEU A 161 11.45 -1.63 -13.66
C LEU A 161 12.41 -2.11 -14.75
N ASP A 162 13.53 -1.40 -14.93
CA ASP A 162 14.72 -1.95 -15.57
C ASP A 162 15.28 -3.05 -14.66
N VAL A 163 15.14 -4.29 -15.11
CA VAL A 163 15.48 -5.47 -14.32
C VAL A 163 16.99 -5.60 -14.13
N GLU A 164 17.80 -5.19 -15.11
CA GLU A 164 19.26 -5.28 -15.02
C GLU A 164 19.78 -4.26 -14.00
N GLU A 165 19.31 -3.01 -14.09
CA GLU A 165 19.65 -1.97 -13.12
C GLU A 165 19.14 -2.32 -11.72
N PHE A 166 17.92 -2.87 -11.59
CA PHE A 166 17.36 -3.32 -10.31
C PHE A 166 18.23 -4.40 -9.63
N LEU A 167 18.69 -5.39 -10.39
CA LEU A 167 19.55 -6.48 -9.89
C LEU A 167 20.95 -6.00 -9.50
N TYR A 168 21.45 -4.96 -10.15
CA TYR A 168 22.67 -4.27 -9.72
C TYR A 168 22.42 -3.49 -8.41
N ASP A 169 21.35 -2.69 -8.37
CA ASP A 169 21.06 -1.78 -7.28
C ASP A 169 20.68 -2.46 -5.97
N ILE A 170 20.03 -3.62 -6.02
CA ILE A 170 19.70 -4.40 -4.81
C ILE A 170 20.93 -4.83 -4.02
N ASN A 171 22.08 -4.97 -4.70
CA ASN A 171 23.37 -5.30 -4.08
C ASN A 171 24.24 -4.05 -3.84
N SER A 172 23.75 -2.86 -4.19
CA SER A 172 24.49 -1.62 -4.08
C SER A 172 24.47 -1.03 -2.67
N SER A 173 25.50 -0.23 -2.35
CA SER A 173 25.49 0.56 -1.12
C SER A 173 24.40 1.64 -1.10
N SER A 174 23.88 2.05 -2.26
CA SER A 174 22.87 3.10 -2.38
C SER A 174 21.51 2.64 -1.83
N ALA A 175 21.06 1.45 -2.20
CA ALA A 175 19.80 0.88 -1.67
C ALA A 175 19.90 0.63 -0.15
N ALA A 176 21.04 0.10 0.31
CA ALA A 176 21.32 -0.09 1.74
C ALA A 176 21.31 1.22 2.52
N LYS A 177 21.97 2.26 2.02
CA LYS A 177 21.94 3.61 2.63
C LYS A 177 20.53 4.21 2.61
N GLY A 178 19.77 4.03 1.52
CA GLY A 178 18.38 4.45 1.43
C GLY A 178 17.52 3.85 2.54
N PHE A 179 17.67 2.55 2.80
CA PHE A 179 16.97 1.89 3.91
C PHE A 179 17.44 2.39 5.28
N GLN A 180 18.74 2.58 5.48
CA GLN A 180 19.28 3.18 6.71
C GLN A 180 18.74 4.59 6.96
N CYS A 181 18.58 5.40 5.92
CA CYS A 181 17.96 6.72 6.01
C CYS A 181 16.50 6.61 6.47
N ASP A 182 15.72 5.68 5.93
CA ASP A 182 14.33 5.46 6.37
C ASP A 182 14.26 5.05 7.86
N MET A 183 15.18 4.19 8.32
CA MET A 183 15.27 3.83 9.73
C MET A 183 15.64 5.03 10.61
N LYS A 184 16.52 5.91 10.14
CA LYS A 184 16.84 7.17 10.83
C LYS A 184 15.63 8.08 10.93
N ILE A 185 14.90 8.27 9.83
CA ILE A 185 13.66 9.06 9.78
C ILE A 185 12.62 8.49 10.76
N THR A 186 12.47 7.16 10.79
CA THR A 186 11.58 6.46 11.75
C THR A 186 11.95 6.80 13.20
N SER A 187 13.25 6.78 13.53
CA SER A 187 13.73 7.14 14.87
C SER A 187 13.54 8.62 15.18
N GLU A 188 13.80 9.52 14.22
CA GLU A 188 13.68 10.98 14.39
C GLU A 188 12.23 11.42 14.58
N MET A 189 11.27 10.73 13.94
CA MET A 189 9.83 10.97 14.11
C MET A 189 9.23 10.16 15.29
N GLU A 190 10.09 9.52 16.10
CA GLU A 190 9.71 8.74 17.28
C GLU A 190 8.65 7.66 16.99
N VAL A 191 8.72 7.03 15.81
CA VAL A 191 7.79 5.99 15.41
C VAL A 191 8.24 4.65 16.01
N THR A 192 7.51 4.17 17.01
CA THR A 192 7.84 2.95 17.76
C THR A 192 7.01 1.73 17.33
N GLU A 193 5.93 1.94 16.57
CA GLU A 193 5.05 0.90 16.06
C GLU A 193 4.63 1.15 14.61
N ILE A 194 4.23 0.08 13.92
CA ILE A 194 3.86 0.08 12.50
C ILE A 194 2.53 -0.67 12.27
N PRO A 195 1.66 -0.18 11.37
CA PRO A 195 1.82 1.06 10.60
C PRO A 195 1.68 2.31 11.47
N SER A 196 2.30 3.41 11.05
CA SER A 196 2.06 4.74 11.63
C SER A 196 1.95 5.78 10.51
N LEU A 197 1.13 6.80 10.70
CA LEU A 197 1.05 7.97 9.82
C LEU A 197 1.47 9.21 10.60
N VAL A 198 2.36 10.01 10.02
CA VAL A 198 2.73 11.33 10.57
C VAL A 198 2.34 12.40 9.56
N PHE A 199 1.50 13.33 10.00
CA PHE A 199 0.96 14.42 9.20
C PHE A 199 1.70 15.71 9.52
N PHE A 200 2.20 16.39 8.50
CA PHE A 200 2.80 17.71 8.60
C PHE A 200 2.01 18.68 7.73
N ASN A 201 1.79 19.90 8.23
CA ASN A 201 1.30 20.99 7.39
C ASN A 201 2.46 21.79 6.79
N GLN A 202 2.14 22.81 6.01
CA GLN A 202 3.14 23.73 5.46
C GLN A 202 3.72 24.70 6.50
N ASN A 203 3.10 24.83 7.68
CA ASN A 203 3.59 25.72 8.72
C ASN A 203 4.67 24.99 9.53
N ILE A 204 5.93 25.31 9.25
CA ILE A 204 7.10 24.65 9.87
C ILE A 204 7.15 24.88 11.40
N GLU A 205 6.41 25.87 11.92
CA GLU A 205 6.30 26.13 13.36
C GLU A 205 5.30 25.20 14.06
N GLU A 206 4.40 24.55 13.32
CA GLU A 206 3.43 23.62 13.88
C GLU A 206 3.98 22.20 13.93
N GLU A 207 3.75 21.53 15.05
CA GLU A 207 4.18 20.13 15.25
C GLU A 207 3.34 19.18 14.38
N GLY A 208 3.99 18.11 13.93
CA GLY A 208 3.30 17.05 13.18
C GLY A 208 2.40 16.19 14.07
N ILE A 209 1.28 15.73 13.52
CA ILE A 209 0.36 14.82 14.21
C ILE A 209 0.73 13.38 13.86
N LYS A 210 1.04 12.55 14.86
CA LYS A 210 1.34 11.12 14.70
C LYS A 210 0.15 10.26 15.10
N VAL A 211 -0.23 9.32 14.23
CA VAL A 211 -1.24 8.30 14.46
C VAL A 211 -0.58 6.94 14.35
N SER A 212 -0.56 6.19 15.44
CA SER A 212 0.10 4.89 15.51
C SER A 212 -0.93 3.76 15.49
N GLY A 213 -0.81 2.85 14.53
CA GLY A 213 -1.76 1.78 14.27
C GLY A 213 -2.81 2.08 13.19
N VAL A 214 -3.77 1.17 13.05
CA VAL A 214 -4.85 1.25 12.06
C VAL A 214 -6.17 1.66 12.73
N TYR A 215 -6.67 2.84 12.40
CA TYR A 215 -7.93 3.38 12.89
C TYR A 215 -9.01 3.38 11.81
N SER A 216 -10.22 3.83 12.17
CA SER A 216 -11.29 4.00 11.18
C SER A 216 -10.96 5.14 10.21
N TYR A 217 -11.58 5.10 9.03
CA TYR A 217 -11.36 6.10 7.98
C TYR A 217 -11.59 7.54 8.49
N GLU A 218 -12.62 7.69 9.32
CA GLU A 218 -13.08 8.97 9.87
C GLU A 218 -12.01 9.65 10.73
N VAL A 219 -11.16 8.89 11.43
CA VAL A 219 -10.07 9.44 12.24
C VAL A 219 -9.08 10.20 11.36
N TYR A 220 -8.71 9.63 10.21
CA TYR A 220 -7.78 10.27 9.29
C TYR A 220 -8.40 11.49 8.59
N VAL A 221 -9.71 11.44 8.31
CA VAL A 221 -10.45 12.60 7.76
C VAL A 221 -10.50 13.73 8.79
N GLN A 222 -10.80 13.43 10.06
CA GLN A 222 -10.84 14.44 11.12
C GLN A 222 -9.49 15.13 11.28
N ILE A 223 -8.37 14.39 11.23
CA ILE A 223 -7.03 14.98 11.30
C ILE A 223 -6.79 15.95 10.14
N LEU A 224 -7.17 15.56 8.92
CA LEU A 224 -7.05 16.45 7.77
C LEU A 224 -7.95 17.70 7.92
N GLU A 225 -9.13 17.55 8.51
CA GLU A 225 -10.04 18.67 8.79
C GLU A 225 -9.48 19.64 9.81
N ASP A 226 -8.95 19.13 10.92
CA ASP A 226 -8.35 19.92 11.99
C ASP A 226 -7.12 20.68 11.47
N MET A 227 -6.23 20.01 10.73
CA MET A 227 -4.99 20.62 10.20
C MET A 227 -5.24 21.66 9.10
N LEU A 228 -6.36 21.56 8.36
CA LEU A 228 -6.69 22.47 7.26
C LEU A 228 -7.74 23.52 7.65
N ASN A 229 -8.25 23.49 8.89
CA ASN A 229 -9.37 24.31 9.35
C ASN A 229 -10.62 24.17 8.47
N GLY A 230 -10.94 22.92 8.11
CA GLY A 230 -12.05 22.54 7.25
C GLY A 230 -11.61 21.73 6.03
N LEU A 231 -12.52 20.88 5.53
CA LEU A 231 -12.29 20.07 4.34
C LEU A 231 -13.29 20.39 3.22
N PRO A 232 -12.87 20.32 1.95
CA PRO A 232 -13.80 20.27 0.84
C PRO A 232 -14.65 18.99 0.89
N ALA A 233 -15.78 18.99 0.19
CA ALA A 233 -16.54 17.76 0.00
C ALA A 233 -15.68 16.68 -0.68
N PRO A 234 -15.78 15.40 -0.25
CA PRO A 234 -14.96 14.32 -0.79
C PRO A 234 -15.19 14.15 -2.29
N ALA A 235 -14.11 14.00 -3.05
CA ALA A 235 -14.20 13.71 -4.47
C ALA A 235 -14.87 12.34 -4.71
N LYS A 236 -15.66 12.23 -5.77
CA LYS A 236 -16.32 10.97 -6.10
C LYS A 236 -15.31 9.97 -6.66
N PRO A 237 -15.36 8.70 -6.23
CA PRO A 237 -14.49 7.68 -6.81
C PRO A 237 -14.84 7.44 -8.29
N PRO A 238 -13.89 6.96 -9.10
CA PRO A 238 -14.13 6.56 -10.48
C PRO A 238 -15.14 5.41 -10.56
N SER A 239 -15.58 5.06 -11.77
CA SER A 239 -16.36 3.83 -11.93
C SER A 239 -15.58 2.60 -11.45
N LEU A 240 -16.30 1.56 -11.01
CA LEU A 240 -15.67 0.34 -10.48
C LEU A 240 -14.76 -0.35 -11.52
N GLU A 241 -15.14 -0.30 -12.81
CA GLU A 241 -14.30 -0.81 -13.89
C GLU A 241 -12.99 -0.04 -14.02
N GLU A 242 -13.04 1.30 -13.95
CA GLU A 242 -11.86 2.13 -14.03
C GLU A 242 -10.93 1.94 -12.82
N PHE A 243 -11.50 1.79 -11.63
CA PHE A 243 -10.76 1.44 -10.42
C PHE A 243 -9.99 0.12 -10.60
N LEU A 244 -10.67 -0.95 -11.04
CA LEU A 244 -10.04 -2.24 -11.34
C LEU A 244 -8.96 -2.12 -12.42
N ARG A 245 -9.25 -1.38 -13.49
CA ARG A 245 -8.30 -1.16 -14.59
C ARG A 245 -7.01 -0.48 -14.10
N CYS A 246 -7.13 0.43 -13.14
CA CYS A 246 -6.01 1.17 -12.57
C CYS A 246 -5.17 0.28 -11.64
N PHE A 247 -5.82 -0.39 -10.69
CA PHE A 247 -5.11 -1.15 -9.65
C PHE A 247 -4.80 -2.60 -10.01
N LYS A 248 -5.37 -3.13 -11.09
CA LYS A 248 -5.20 -4.48 -11.63
C LYS A 248 -5.70 -5.61 -10.73
N LEU A 249 -5.34 -5.61 -9.46
CA LEU A 249 -5.79 -6.57 -8.45
C LEU A 249 -6.30 -5.82 -7.22
N VAL A 250 -7.54 -6.08 -6.82
CA VAL A 250 -8.17 -5.42 -5.65
C VAL A 250 -8.94 -6.42 -4.81
N ALA A 251 -8.89 -6.27 -3.49
CA ALA A 251 -9.73 -7.02 -2.57
C ALA A 251 -11.18 -6.51 -2.58
N THR A 252 -12.14 -7.39 -2.28
CA THR A 252 -13.51 -6.99 -1.93
C THR A 252 -13.50 -5.90 -0.85
N LYS A 253 -12.64 -6.04 0.16
CA LYS A 253 -12.53 -5.08 1.26
C LYS A 253 -12.08 -3.69 0.81
N GLU A 254 -11.21 -3.60 -0.18
CA GLU A 254 -10.81 -2.32 -0.78
C GLU A 254 -12.01 -1.65 -1.47
N ILE A 255 -12.81 -2.42 -2.21
CA ILE A 255 -14.01 -1.90 -2.87
C ILE A 255 -15.07 -1.48 -1.84
N GLU A 256 -15.31 -2.28 -0.80
CA GLU A 256 -16.26 -1.97 0.28
C GLU A 256 -15.94 -0.61 0.90
N THR A 257 -14.67 -0.39 1.26
CA THR A 257 -14.20 0.85 1.89
C THR A 257 -14.30 2.03 0.93
N VAL A 258 -13.75 1.92 -0.28
CA VAL A 258 -13.68 3.02 -1.26
C VAL A 258 -15.07 3.46 -1.73
N TYR A 259 -15.98 2.52 -1.97
CA TYR A 259 -17.29 2.80 -2.54
C TYR A 259 -18.42 2.89 -1.50
N ASN A 260 -18.10 2.76 -0.21
CA ASN A 260 -19.09 2.69 0.88
C ASN A 260 -20.16 1.62 0.62
N MET A 261 -19.74 0.47 0.09
CA MET A 261 -20.60 -0.66 -0.23
C MET A 261 -20.43 -1.76 0.82
N ASN A 262 -21.51 -2.47 1.14
CA ASN A 262 -21.40 -3.73 1.87
C ASN A 262 -20.93 -4.85 0.93
N LYS A 263 -20.40 -5.93 1.52
CA LYS A 263 -19.93 -7.12 0.82
C LYS A 263 -20.89 -7.65 -0.25
N ASN A 264 -22.18 -7.73 0.05
CA ASN A 264 -23.18 -8.28 -0.87
C ASN A 264 -23.34 -7.41 -2.13
N ASN A 265 -23.33 -6.09 -1.95
CA ASN A 265 -23.40 -5.14 -3.06
C ASN A 265 -22.12 -5.20 -3.90
N VAL A 266 -20.94 -5.28 -3.27
CA VAL A 266 -19.68 -5.48 -3.99
C VAL A 266 -19.71 -6.76 -4.81
N GLU A 267 -20.13 -7.88 -4.23
CA GLU A 267 -20.24 -9.15 -4.95
C GLU A 267 -21.20 -9.05 -6.14
N LEU A 268 -22.33 -8.35 -5.99
CA LEU A 268 -23.29 -8.14 -7.07
C LEU A 268 -22.69 -7.32 -8.22
N GLU A 269 -22.03 -6.20 -7.93
CA GLU A 269 -21.40 -5.38 -8.97
C GLU A 269 -20.21 -6.10 -9.63
N MET A 270 -19.39 -6.80 -8.86
CA MET A 270 -18.28 -7.57 -9.39
C MET A 270 -18.73 -8.75 -10.25
N LYS A 271 -19.83 -9.44 -9.90
CA LYS A 271 -20.43 -10.47 -10.76
C LYS A 271 -20.82 -9.92 -12.13
N LYS A 272 -21.35 -8.70 -12.21
CA LYS A 272 -21.64 -8.05 -13.51
C LYS A 272 -20.38 -7.86 -14.34
N LEU A 273 -19.26 -7.47 -13.74
CA LEU A 273 -17.98 -7.29 -14.44
C LEU A 273 -17.36 -8.63 -14.87
N VAL A 274 -17.51 -9.68 -14.06
CA VAL A 274 -17.11 -11.05 -14.42
C VAL A 274 -17.92 -11.55 -15.62
N LEU A 275 -19.24 -11.35 -15.64
CA LEU A 275 -20.11 -11.72 -16.77
C LEU A 275 -19.73 -10.98 -18.06
N LYS A 276 -19.20 -9.76 -17.95
CA LYS A 276 -18.67 -8.97 -19.07
C LYS A 276 -17.23 -9.35 -19.46
N GLN A 277 -16.62 -10.33 -18.79
CA GLN A 277 -15.22 -10.74 -18.98
C GLN A 277 -14.20 -9.61 -18.73
N LEU A 278 -14.56 -8.65 -17.87
CA LEU A 278 -13.70 -7.52 -17.48
C LEU A 278 -12.95 -7.77 -16.18
N ALA A 279 -13.40 -8.74 -15.38
CA ALA A 279 -12.77 -9.13 -14.13
C ALA A 279 -12.76 -10.66 -13.95
N GLU A 280 -11.76 -11.14 -13.23
CA GLU A 280 -11.60 -12.52 -12.76
C GLU A 280 -11.72 -12.54 -11.23
N LYS A 281 -12.49 -13.50 -10.70
CA LYS A 281 -12.62 -13.72 -9.26
C LYS A 281 -11.48 -14.62 -8.77
N ILE A 282 -10.70 -14.15 -7.80
CA ILE A 282 -9.60 -14.87 -7.16
C ILE A 282 -9.98 -15.14 -5.70
N PRO A 283 -10.39 -16.37 -5.35
CA PRO A 283 -10.61 -16.75 -3.96
C PRO A 283 -9.30 -16.63 -3.16
N ALA A 284 -9.39 -16.06 -1.97
CA ALA A 284 -8.30 -16.05 -0.99
C ALA A 284 -8.79 -16.70 0.31
N LYS A 285 -7.87 -17.06 1.20
CA LYS A 285 -8.23 -17.67 2.50
C LYS A 285 -9.21 -16.81 3.28
N TYR A 286 -9.02 -15.48 3.25
CA TYR A 286 -9.91 -14.51 3.85
C TYR A 286 -10.47 -13.57 2.79
N GLY A 287 -11.70 -13.83 2.35
CA GLY A 287 -12.40 -12.96 1.39
C GLY A 287 -12.10 -13.30 -0.06
N THR A 288 -12.01 -12.28 -0.92
CA THR A 288 -11.90 -12.46 -2.38
C THR A 288 -11.16 -11.27 -2.97
N PHE A 289 -10.32 -11.54 -3.97
CA PHE A 289 -9.70 -10.55 -4.81
C PHE A 289 -10.29 -10.60 -6.23
N TRP A 290 -10.15 -9.49 -6.94
CA TRP A 290 -10.68 -9.30 -8.27
C TRP A 290 -9.58 -8.77 -9.17
N ARG A 291 -9.27 -9.51 -10.22
CA ARG A 291 -8.24 -9.15 -11.20
C ARG A 291 -8.89 -8.59 -12.46
N TYR A 292 -8.41 -7.45 -12.95
CA TYR A 292 -8.84 -6.91 -14.24
C TYR A 292 -8.23 -7.71 -15.39
N THR A 293 -9.06 -8.20 -16.32
CA THR A 293 -8.65 -9.20 -17.34
C THR A 293 -8.50 -8.63 -18.75
N LYS A 294 -9.03 -7.42 -19.02
CA LYS A 294 -8.97 -6.87 -20.38
C LYS A 294 -7.53 -6.44 -20.70
N LYS A 295 -6.95 -7.05 -21.73
CA LYS A 295 -5.64 -6.63 -22.28
C LYS A 295 -5.76 -5.16 -22.71
N GLN A 296 -4.79 -4.34 -22.31
CA GLN A 296 -4.63 -3.00 -22.86
C GLN A 296 -4.27 -3.17 -24.33
N SER A 297 -5.22 -2.89 -25.21
CA SER A 297 -5.03 -2.75 -26.66
C SER A 297 -4.29 -1.45 -26.96
#